data_AF-R4LL92-F1
#
_entry.id   AF-R4LL92-F1
#
_cell.length_a   1.000
_cell.length_b   1.000
_cell.length_c   1.000
_cell.angle_alpha   90.00
_cell.angle_beta   90.00
_cell.angle_gamma   90.00
#
_symmetry.space_group_name_H-M   'P 1'
#
loop_
_entity.id
_entity.type
_entity.pdbx_description
1 polymer ?
#
loop_
_entity_poly.entity_id
_entity_poly.type
_entity_poly.pdbx_seq_one_letter_code
_entity_poly.pdbx_strand_id
1 'polypeptide(L)'
;MVILTVVAAWQAEYAGYAHAVAARGAGVPEASIAALATRKPPPDLPAGQLLAHRFALAVVEDHDVPDALYGEVVATFGEDGTVVLVTLIGQYLATSALLTCFRVPAPN
;
A
#
# COMPACT_ATOMS: atom_id res chain seq x y z
N MET A 1 2.09 -4.73 2.51
CA MET A 1 1.22 -3.64 3.01
C MET A 1 1.13 -2.46 2.04
N VAL A 2 2.20 -1.67 1.82
CA VAL A 2 2.14 -0.42 1.01
C VAL A 2 1.61 -0.70 -0.39
N ILE A 3 2.18 -1.68 -1.09
CA ILE A 3 1.74 -2.03 -2.45
C ILE A 3 0.24 -2.38 -2.47
N LEU A 4 -0.18 -3.31 -1.60
CA LEU A 4 -1.59 -3.69 -1.46
C LEU A 4 -2.51 -2.51 -1.15
N THR A 5 -2.01 -1.51 -0.42
CA THR A 5 -2.75 -0.28 -0.09
C THR A 5 -2.97 0.57 -1.34
N VAL A 6 -1.91 0.83 -2.09
CA VAL A 6 -1.95 1.66 -3.31
C VAL A 6 -2.83 1.03 -4.38
N VAL A 7 -2.64 -0.28 -4.64
CA VAL A 7 -3.40 -0.97 -5.68
C VAL A 7 -4.89 -1.12 -5.32
N ALA A 8 -5.21 -1.22 -4.03
CA ALA A 8 -6.60 -1.23 -3.55
C ALA A 8 -7.26 0.14 -3.72
N ALA A 9 -6.54 1.24 -3.45
CA ALA A 9 -7.04 2.60 -3.67
C ALA A 9 -7.39 2.87 -5.15
N TRP A 10 -6.60 2.30 -6.07
CA TRP A 10 -6.82 2.40 -7.51
C TRP A 10 -7.74 1.31 -8.10
N GLN A 11 -8.22 0.38 -7.27
CA GLN A 11 -9.01 -0.78 -7.70
C GLN A 11 -8.36 -1.57 -8.86
N ALA A 12 -7.02 -1.65 -8.87
CA ALA A 12 -6.27 -2.31 -9.93
C ALA A 12 -6.32 -3.84 -9.73
N GLU A 13 -7.31 -4.51 -10.35
CA GLU A 13 -7.65 -5.92 -10.10
C GLU A 13 -6.44 -6.86 -10.18
N TYR A 14 -5.71 -6.86 -11.30
CA TYR A 14 -4.56 -7.76 -11.48
C TYR A 14 -3.46 -7.52 -10.44
N ALA A 15 -3.12 -6.25 -10.15
CA ALA A 15 -2.10 -5.93 -9.17
C ALA A 15 -2.55 -6.30 -7.75
N GLY A 16 -3.82 -6.07 -7.43
CA GLY A 16 -4.44 -6.53 -6.18
C GLY A 16 -4.31 -8.03 -5.99
N TYR A 17 -4.67 -8.81 -7.01
CA TYR A 17 -4.48 -10.27 -7.03
C TYR A 17 -3.01 -10.66 -6.84
N ALA A 18 -2.11 -10.14 -7.66
CA ALA A 18 -0.70 -10.53 -7.68
C ALA A 18 -0.03 -10.25 -6.32
N HIS A 19 -0.30 -9.09 -5.74
CA HIS A 19 0.25 -8.73 -4.43
C HIS A 19 -0.45 -9.39 -3.25
N ALA A 20 -1.70 -9.81 -3.38
CA ALA A 20 -2.35 -10.65 -2.38
C ALA A 20 -1.70 -12.04 -2.36
N VAL A 21 -1.41 -12.63 -3.54
CA VAL A 21 -0.65 -13.89 -3.64
C VAL A 21 0.74 -13.75 -3.02
N ALA A 22 1.47 -12.69 -3.35
CA ALA A 22 2.79 -12.44 -2.76
C ALA A 22 2.73 -12.25 -1.24
N ALA A 23 1.73 -11.52 -0.73
CA ALA A 23 1.56 -11.31 0.71
C ALA A 23 1.27 -12.62 1.46
N ARG A 24 0.43 -13.50 0.89
CA ARG A 24 0.20 -14.85 1.44
C ARG A 24 1.48 -15.67 1.47
N GLY A 25 2.25 -15.65 0.37
CA GLY A 25 3.54 -16.33 0.28
C GLY A 25 4.57 -15.84 1.32
N ALA A 26 4.48 -14.56 1.72
CA ALA A 26 5.29 -13.97 2.78
C ALA A 26 4.74 -14.20 4.20
N GLY A 27 3.66 -14.97 4.36
CA GLY A 27 3.07 -15.29 5.66
C GLY A 27 2.18 -14.18 6.26
N VAL A 28 1.74 -13.19 5.47
CA VAL A 28 0.80 -12.18 5.96
C VAL A 28 -0.57 -12.84 6.20
N PRO A 29 -1.19 -12.67 7.38
CA PRO A 29 -2.51 -13.25 7.66
C PRO A 29 -3.59 -12.80 6.67
N GLU A 30 -4.49 -13.71 6.29
CA GLU A 30 -5.55 -13.39 5.32
C GLU A 30 -6.46 -12.25 5.79
N ALA A 31 -6.72 -12.15 7.10
CA ALA A 31 -7.47 -11.05 7.69
C ALA A 31 -6.81 -9.68 7.42
N SER A 32 -5.47 -9.62 7.49
CA SER A 32 -4.71 -8.41 7.18
C SER A 32 -4.73 -8.09 5.68
N ILE A 33 -4.64 -9.11 4.82
CA ILE A 33 -4.75 -8.94 3.37
C ILE A 33 -6.15 -8.40 3.00
N ALA A 34 -7.20 -8.98 3.56
CA ALA A 34 -8.58 -8.54 3.34
C ALA A 34 -8.83 -7.11 3.87
N ALA A 35 -8.28 -6.76 5.03
CA ALA A 35 -8.34 -5.40 5.55
C ALA A 35 -7.64 -4.40 4.61
N LEU A 36 -6.42 -4.71 4.15
CA LEU A 36 -5.69 -3.87 3.19
C LEU A 36 -6.44 -3.72 1.87
N ALA A 37 -7.01 -4.81 1.33
CA ALA A 37 -7.79 -4.80 0.09
C ALA A 37 -9.06 -3.95 0.19
N THR A 38 -9.60 -3.80 1.40
CA THR A 38 -10.74 -2.92 1.69
C THR A 38 -10.31 -1.56 2.25
N ARG A 39 -9.00 -1.27 2.25
CA ARG A 39 -8.40 0.00 2.70
C ARG A 39 -8.70 0.32 4.17
N LYS A 40 -8.92 -0.73 4.96
CA LYS A 40 -9.15 -0.66 6.40
C LYS A 40 -7.84 -0.94 7.15
N PRO A 41 -7.67 -0.36 8.35
CA PRO A 41 -6.54 -0.66 9.20
C PRO A 41 -6.53 -2.16 9.54
N PRO A 42 -5.45 -2.89 9.20
CA PRO A 42 -5.36 -4.31 9.50
C PRO A 42 -5.17 -4.56 11.01
N PRO A 43 -5.83 -5.58 11.59
CA PRO A 43 -5.79 -5.80 13.04
C PRO A 43 -4.41 -6.22 13.56
N ASP A 44 -3.62 -6.93 12.75
CA ASP A 44 -2.41 -7.62 13.22
C ASP A 44 -1.11 -7.13 12.55
N LEU A 45 -1.11 -5.90 11.99
CA LEU A 45 0.13 -5.36 11.44
C LEU A 45 1.02 -4.77 12.54
N PRO A 46 2.33 -5.04 12.53
CA PRO A 46 3.29 -4.32 13.36
C PRO A 46 3.16 -2.81 13.17
N ALA A 47 3.43 -2.03 14.23
CA ALA A 47 3.23 -0.57 14.24
C ALA A 47 3.87 0.14 13.03
N GLY A 48 5.10 -0.22 12.65
CA GLY A 48 5.74 0.34 11.46
C GLY A 48 4.96 0.01 10.16
N GLN A 49 4.47 -1.21 10.01
CA GLN A 49 3.69 -1.58 8.82
C GLN A 49 2.34 -0.84 8.77
N LEU A 50 1.72 -0.60 9.92
CA LEU A 50 0.51 0.23 10.02
C LEU A 50 0.80 1.70 9.69
N LEU A 51 1.92 2.25 10.15
CA LEU A 51 2.36 3.59 9.81
C LEU A 51 2.62 3.74 8.31
N ALA A 52 3.31 2.79 7.69
CA ALA A 52 3.54 2.78 6.24
C ALA A 52 2.22 2.67 5.45
N HIS A 53 1.24 1.92 5.95
CA HIS A 53 -0.10 1.85 5.37
C HIS A 53 -0.83 3.22 5.45
N ARG A 54 -0.83 3.87 6.63
CA ARG A 54 -1.42 5.21 6.82
C ARG A 54 -0.76 6.25 5.91
N PHE A 55 0.57 6.23 5.82
CA PHE A 55 1.33 7.12 4.95
C PHE A 55 1.00 6.90 3.48
N ALA A 56 0.88 5.63 3.03
CA ALA A 56 0.44 5.33 1.68
C ALA A 56 -0.97 5.85 1.39
N LEU A 57 -1.94 5.66 2.31
CA LEU A 57 -3.29 6.20 2.16
C LEU A 57 -3.31 7.72 2.04
N ALA A 58 -2.57 8.43 2.90
CA ALA A 58 -2.48 9.88 2.86
C ALA A 58 -1.99 10.39 1.49
N VAL A 59 -0.97 9.74 0.90
CA VAL A 59 -0.47 10.09 -0.43
C VAL A 59 -1.49 9.79 -1.54
N VAL A 60 -2.15 8.63 -1.50
CA VAL A 60 -2.96 8.15 -2.64
C VAL A 60 -4.43 8.52 -2.60
N GLU A 61 -4.99 8.77 -1.42
CA GLU A 61 -6.40 9.14 -1.23
C GLU A 61 -6.56 10.62 -0.87
N ASP A 62 -5.81 11.08 0.13
CA ASP A 62 -5.94 12.46 0.62
C ASP A 62 -5.15 13.45 -0.25
N HIS A 63 -4.18 12.96 -1.02
CA HIS A 63 -3.24 13.74 -1.83
C HIS A 63 -2.45 14.78 -1.02
N ASP A 64 -2.34 14.55 0.28
CA ASP A 64 -1.65 15.40 1.24
C ASP A 64 -1.08 14.54 2.37
N VAL A 65 0.07 14.94 2.91
CA VAL A 65 0.68 14.29 4.06
C VAL A 65 0.84 15.32 5.16
N PRO A 66 0.07 15.24 6.26
CA PRO A 66 0.24 16.14 7.38
C PRO A 66 1.65 16.07 7.98
N ASP A 67 2.22 17.21 8.35
CA ASP A 67 3.58 17.31 8.92
C ASP A 67 3.82 16.34 10.09
N ALA A 68 2.81 16.15 10.94
CA ALA A 68 2.89 15.21 12.06
C ALA A 68 3.06 13.75 11.60
N LEU A 69 2.35 13.34 10.55
CA LEU A 69 2.49 12.00 9.97
C LEU A 69 3.83 11.86 9.26
N TYR A 70 4.26 12.87 8.51
CA TYR A 70 5.58 12.85 7.86
C TYR A 70 6.71 12.73 8.90
N GLY A 71 6.64 13.51 9.99
CA GLY A 71 7.59 13.42 11.09
C GLY A 71 7.62 12.05 11.76
N GLU A 72 6.45 11.43 11.99
CA GLU A 72 6.34 10.06 12.53
C GLU A 72 7.01 9.03 11.60
N VAL A 73 6.80 9.15 10.29
CA VAL A 73 7.39 8.29 9.25
C VAL A 73 8.91 8.44 9.24
N VAL A 74 9.43 9.66 9.17
CA VAL A 74 10.88 9.91 9.16
C VAL A 74 11.53 9.43 10.46
N ALA A 75 10.89 9.64 11.61
CA ALA A 75 11.40 9.16 12.89
C ALA A 75 11.47 7.62 12.96
N THR A 76 10.53 6.92 12.31
CA THR A 76 10.44 5.46 12.33
C THR A 76 11.34 4.79 11.29
N PHE A 77 11.43 5.36 10.09
CA PHE A 77 12.11 4.74 8.94
C PHE A 77 13.42 5.42 8.54
N GLY A 78 13.72 6.59 9.11
CA GLY A 78 14.79 7.47 8.65
C GLY A 78 14.46 8.13 7.30
N GLU A 79 15.34 9.03 6.86
CA GLU A 79 15.20 9.72 5.57
C GLU A 79 15.26 8.72 4.40
N ASP A 80 16.27 7.84 4.38
CA ASP A 80 16.43 6.83 3.32
C ASP A 80 15.23 5.88 3.23
N GLY A 81 14.74 5.40 4.38
CA GLY A 81 13.56 4.55 4.42
C GLY A 81 12.30 5.27 3.94
N THR A 82 12.18 6.57 4.24
CA THR A 82 11.08 7.40 3.76
C THR A 82 11.15 7.58 2.24
N VAL A 83 12.34 7.79 1.67
CA VAL A 83 12.54 7.86 0.22
C VAL A 83 12.15 6.54 -0.45
N VAL A 84 12.54 5.39 0.13
CA VAL A 84 12.14 4.07 -0.36
C VAL A 84 10.62 3.90 -0.34
N LEU A 85 9.95 4.32 0.75
CA LEU A 85 8.49 4.26 0.86
C LEU A 85 7.79 5.11 -0.22
N VAL A 86 8.18 6.38 -0.39
CA VAL A 86 7.60 7.28 -1.39
C VAL A 86 7.83 6.74 -2.80
N THR A 87 9.04 6.24 -3.09
CA THR A 87 9.36 5.64 -4.39
C THR A 87 8.48 4.44 -4.69
N LEU A 88 8.28 3.56 -3.69
CA LEU A 88 7.41 2.39 -3.84
C LEU A 88 5.94 2.80 -4.08
N ILE A 89 5.45 3.83 -3.39
CA ILE A 89 4.10 4.37 -3.61
C ILE A 89 3.97 4.88 -5.04
N GLY A 90 4.90 5.73 -5.50
CA GLY A 90 4.88 6.29 -6.86
C GLY A 90 4.95 5.22 -7.95
N GLN A 91 5.80 4.22 -7.78
CA GLN A 91 5.92 3.11 -8.72
C GLN A 91 4.58 2.35 -8.88
N TYR A 92 3.89 2.09 -7.78
CA TYR A 92 2.61 1.38 -7.83
C TYR A 92 1.44 2.27 -8.22
N LEU A 93 1.49 3.58 -8.00
CA LEU A 93 0.56 4.51 -8.62
C LEU A 93 0.61 4.42 -10.15
N ALA A 94 1.81 4.50 -10.73
CA ALA A 94 2.00 4.37 -12.18
C ALA A 94 1.56 2.99 -12.69
N THR A 95 1.94 1.93 -11.98
CA THR A 95 1.59 0.54 -12.34
C THR A 95 0.08 0.32 -12.29
N SER A 96 -0.58 0.76 -11.22
CA SER A 96 -2.03 0.69 -11.08
C SER A 96 -2.74 1.47 -12.17
N ALA A 97 -2.27 2.67 -12.49
CA ALA A 97 -2.83 3.46 -13.58
C ALA A 97 -2.77 2.74 -14.93
N LEU A 98 -1.62 2.13 -15.26
CA LEU A 98 -1.45 1.36 -16.49
C LEU A 98 -2.39 0.16 -16.54
N LEU A 99 -2.41 -0.67 -15.50
CA LEU A 99 -3.22 -1.89 -15.47
C LEU A 99 -4.73 -1.59 -15.52
N THR A 100 -5.17 -0.55 -14.80
CA THR A 100 -6.56 -0.09 -14.83
C THR A 100 -6.91 0.49 -16.20
N CYS A 101 -6.05 1.32 -16.79
CA CYS A 101 -6.27 1.90 -18.12
C CYS A 101 -6.44 0.82 -19.20
N PHE A 102 -5.59 -0.20 -19.19
CA PHE A 102 -5.64 -1.30 -20.15
C PHE A 102 -6.58 -2.44 -19.75
N ARG A 103 -7.34 -2.29 -18.66
CA ARG A 103 -8.32 -3.27 -18.15
C ARG A 103 -7.74 -4.68 -18.03
N VAL A 104 -6.54 -4.78 -17.48
CA VAL A 104 -5.88 -6.08 -17.29
C VAL A 104 -6.61 -6.84 -16.17
N PRO A 105 -7.25 -7.99 -16.47
CA PRO A 105 -8.07 -8.70 -15.49
C PRO A 105 -7.20 -9.50 -14.51
N ALA A 106 -7.68 -9.68 -13.29
CA ALA A 106 -7.14 -10.71 -12.40
C ALA A 106 -7.51 -12.11 -12.93
N PRO A 107 -6.68 -13.14 -12.69
CA PRO A 107 -7.07 -14.53 -12.92
C PRO A 107 -8.26 -14.94 -12.05
N ASN A 108 -9.07 -15.87 -12.57
CA ASN A 108 -10.17 -16.51 -11.83
C ASN A 108 -9.66 -17.53 -10.81
#